data_AF-A0A352NX04-F1
#
_entry.id   AF-A0A352NX04-F1
#
_cell.length_a   1.000
_cell.length_b   1.000
_cell.length_c   1.000
_cell.angle_alpha   90.00
_cell.angle_beta   90.00
_cell.angle_gamma   90.00
#
_symmetry.space_group_name_H-M   'P 1'
#
loop_
_entity.id
_entity.type
_entity.pdbx_description
1 polymer ?
#
loop_
_entity_poly.entity_id
_entity_poly.type
_entity_poly.pdbx_seq_one_letter_code
_entity_poly.pdbx_strand_id
1 'polypeptide(L)'
;MKNILKRLQILLLALFMILGSVPGPVIAKEQFNNGITIHSIQDYQQRGAVNTANLPSNTEKSGNWAGYISVPMSKGSSYTSISGSWTVPGISSSRQSASAAQWIGLGGVNSEDLLQIGTIEEIKNGQPTAEVFWEKLPYAAQNILSIPMGSVINVSISKVSDSTWNLTFTAAEPDGKVETKTISTELDSSYEQGIGTSAEWISEDPSNQYNQLLPLANTDTVKYQSAKVNENSLKNSSNNVHPVAMISGSGNIAIYPSEIGTDGESFTTTTNSSYNNNAQNFRRRSIDFPRHISRHPGGYPNFRQPSSAVGY
;
A
#
# COMPACT_ATOMS: atom_id res chain seq x y z
N MET A 1 12.24 50.67 27.40
CA MET A 1 12.62 49.82 26.25
C MET A 1 11.98 48.45 26.42
N LYS A 2 11.07 48.11 25.48
CA LYS A 2 10.58 46.78 25.07
C LYS A 2 9.94 45.82 26.10
N ASN A 3 8.62 45.96 26.19
CA ASN A 3 7.55 44.93 26.13
C ASN A 3 7.64 43.65 26.98
N ILE A 4 6.87 43.66 28.07
CA ILE A 4 6.34 42.49 28.80
C ILE A 4 4.86 42.34 28.40
N LEU A 5 4.46 41.21 27.81
CA LEU A 5 3.06 40.78 27.66
C LEU A 5 2.92 39.36 28.26
N LYS A 6 2.26 39.24 29.41
CA LYS A 6 0.83 38.92 29.61
C LYS A 6 0.47 37.45 29.29
N ARG A 7 0.32 36.64 30.34
CA ARG A 7 -0.52 35.43 30.35
C ARG A 7 -1.67 35.69 31.33
N LEU A 8 -2.91 35.61 30.84
CA LEU A 8 -4.13 35.78 31.62
C LEU A 8 -4.81 34.39 31.74
N GLN A 9 -5.00 33.93 32.97
CA GLN A 9 -5.89 32.81 33.32
C GLN A 9 -7.31 33.35 33.50
N ILE A 10 -8.34 32.66 32.97
CA ILE A 10 -9.70 32.69 33.51
C ILE A 10 -10.32 31.30 33.41
N LEU A 11 -10.79 30.81 34.55
CA LEU A 11 -11.63 29.63 34.76
C LEU A 11 -12.97 30.17 35.32
N LEU A 12 -14.14 29.81 34.76
CA LEU A 12 -15.37 29.56 35.55
C LEU A 12 -16.57 29.00 34.75
N LEU A 13 -17.09 27.90 35.31
CA LEU A 13 -18.44 27.29 35.45
C LEU A 13 -19.68 27.62 34.57
N ALA A 14 -20.45 26.54 34.41
CA ALA A 14 -21.76 26.32 33.76
C ALA A 14 -23.01 26.62 34.61
N LEU A 15 -24.21 26.69 33.99
CA LEU A 15 -25.50 26.02 34.35
C LEU A 15 -26.64 26.46 33.37
N PHE A 16 -27.20 25.62 32.49
CA PHE A 16 -28.39 24.73 32.56
C PHE A 16 -29.80 25.36 32.71
N MET A 17 -30.68 25.09 31.73
CA MET A 17 -32.14 24.89 31.90
C MET A 17 -32.64 23.78 30.94
N ILE A 18 -33.58 22.97 31.46
CA ILE A 18 -34.13 21.67 31.00
C ILE A 18 -35.60 21.94 30.59
N LEU A 19 -36.22 21.33 29.56
CA LEU A 19 -37.11 20.15 29.64
C LEU A 19 -37.85 19.88 28.31
N GLY A 20 -37.99 18.60 27.97
CA GLY A 20 -38.90 18.06 26.94
C GLY A 20 -38.63 16.58 26.66
N SER A 21 -39.62 15.71 26.91
CA SER A 21 -39.51 14.28 27.21
C SER A 21 -39.71 13.31 26.00
N VAL A 22 -39.10 12.12 26.14
CA VAL A 22 -39.17 10.77 25.47
C VAL A 22 -40.45 10.36 24.68
N PRO A 23 -40.45 9.35 23.76
CA PRO A 23 -39.97 7.95 23.96
C PRO A 23 -39.16 7.32 22.79
N GLY A 24 -38.38 6.27 23.11
CA GLY A 24 -37.75 5.40 22.11
C GLY A 24 -38.65 4.23 21.67
N PRO A 25 -38.15 3.39 20.75
CA PRO A 25 -38.16 1.92 20.84
C PRO A 25 -36.68 1.43 20.92
N VAL A 26 -36.21 0.38 21.61
CA VAL A 26 -36.66 -0.98 21.97
C VAL A 26 -36.74 -1.96 20.79
N ILE A 27 -35.74 -2.86 20.76
CA ILE A 27 -35.67 -4.23 20.14
C ILE A 27 -35.61 -4.24 18.60
N ALA A 28 -34.56 -4.76 17.95
CA ALA A 28 -34.29 -6.21 17.88
C ALA A 28 -32.81 -6.61 18.02
N LYS A 29 -32.58 -7.60 18.88
CA LYS A 29 -31.56 -8.62 18.63
C LYS A 29 -32.06 -9.44 17.44
N GLU A 30 -31.29 -9.51 16.36
CA GLU A 30 -31.25 -10.72 15.55
C GLU A 30 -29.79 -11.09 15.28
N GLN A 31 -29.51 -12.34 15.59
CA GLN A 31 -28.26 -13.04 15.38
C GLN A 31 -28.52 -14.00 14.21
N PHE A 32 -27.50 -14.16 13.36
CA PHE A 32 -27.25 -15.23 12.38
C PHE A 32 -27.53 -15.01 10.89
N ASN A 33 -26.43 -15.22 10.15
CA ASN A 33 -26.30 -16.02 8.92
C ASN A 33 -27.00 -15.54 7.64
N ASN A 34 -26.21 -14.99 6.71
CA ASN A 34 -25.75 -15.68 5.49
C ASN A 34 -25.31 -14.69 4.41
N GLY A 35 -24.16 -14.99 3.78
CA GLY A 35 -23.87 -14.59 2.41
C GLY A 35 -23.12 -13.27 2.23
N ILE A 36 -21.81 -13.37 2.03
CA ILE A 36 -21.06 -12.36 1.27
C ILE A 36 -21.62 -12.40 -0.16
N THR A 37 -22.35 -11.36 -0.58
CA THR A 37 -22.68 -11.20 -2.00
C THR A 37 -21.48 -10.58 -2.70
N ILE A 38 -20.64 -11.45 -3.27
CA ILE A 38 -19.45 -11.10 -4.05
C ILE A 38 -19.91 -10.65 -5.45
N HIS A 39 -19.60 -9.43 -5.85
CA HIS A 39 -19.59 -9.09 -7.27
C HIS A 39 -18.25 -9.54 -7.86
N SER A 40 -18.28 -10.66 -8.60
CA SER A 40 -17.13 -11.10 -9.39
C SER A 40 -16.83 -10.09 -10.50
N ILE A 41 -15.61 -10.09 -11.02
CA ILE A 41 -15.16 -9.24 -12.14
C ILE A 41 -15.95 -9.48 -13.45
N GLN A 42 -16.93 -10.39 -13.46
CA GLN A 42 -17.75 -10.67 -14.65
C GLN A 42 -18.57 -9.45 -15.13
N ASP A 43 -18.89 -8.49 -14.27
CA ASP A 43 -19.83 -7.40 -14.62
C ASP A 43 -19.21 -6.16 -15.28
N TYR A 44 -17.91 -6.17 -15.64
CA TYR A 44 -17.27 -5.08 -16.37
C TYR A 44 -16.57 -5.53 -17.66
N GLN A 45 -17.14 -6.53 -18.35
CA GLN A 45 -16.76 -6.88 -19.72
C GLN A 45 -17.51 -5.96 -20.72
N GLN A 46 -17.10 -4.68 -20.79
CA GLN A 46 -17.48 -3.85 -21.94
C GLN A 46 -16.73 -4.37 -23.18
N ARG A 47 -17.51 -4.95 -24.07
CA ARG A 47 -17.16 -5.55 -25.37
C ARG A 47 -16.20 -4.67 -26.17
N GLY A 48 -14.92 -5.06 -26.27
CA GLY A 48 -14.01 -4.54 -27.30
C GLY A 48 -12.57 -4.18 -26.91
N ALA A 49 -11.87 -4.94 -26.05
CA ALA A 49 -10.41 -5.01 -26.05
C ALA A 49 -9.95 -6.29 -25.32
N VAL A 50 -9.11 -7.09 -25.99
CA VAL A 50 -8.55 -8.36 -25.50
C VAL A 50 -7.52 -8.05 -24.40
N ASN A 51 -7.90 -8.15 -23.13
CA ASN A 51 -6.97 -8.16 -21.99
C ASN A 51 -7.57 -9.00 -20.85
N THR A 52 -7.63 -10.31 -21.04
CA THR A 52 -8.02 -11.24 -19.97
C THR A 52 -6.82 -11.49 -19.07
N ALA A 53 -6.67 -10.69 -18.01
CA ALA A 53 -5.82 -11.07 -16.89
C ALA A 53 -6.58 -12.07 -16.01
N ASN A 54 -5.97 -13.21 -15.69
CA ASN A 54 -6.52 -14.15 -14.72
C ASN A 54 -6.23 -13.63 -13.33
N LEU A 55 -7.23 -13.01 -12.71
CA LEU A 55 -7.11 -12.43 -11.38
C LEU A 55 -7.50 -13.45 -10.31
N PRO A 56 -6.85 -13.42 -9.13
CA PRO A 56 -7.32 -14.14 -7.97
C PRO A 56 -8.77 -13.82 -7.63
N SER A 57 -9.45 -14.78 -7.01
CA SER A 57 -10.82 -14.56 -6.52
C SER A 57 -10.87 -13.36 -5.56
N ASN A 58 -11.91 -12.54 -5.68
CA ASN A 58 -12.12 -11.33 -4.87
C ASN A 58 -11.02 -10.26 -4.99
N THR A 59 -10.31 -10.22 -6.13
CA THR A 59 -9.29 -9.17 -6.36
C THR A 59 -9.92 -7.79 -6.31
N GLU A 60 -9.42 -6.98 -5.38
CA GLU A 60 -9.77 -5.57 -5.18
C GLU A 60 -9.06 -4.68 -6.21
N LYS A 61 -9.46 -3.40 -6.28
CA LYS A 61 -8.95 -2.44 -7.25
C LYS A 61 -8.26 -1.28 -6.53
N SER A 62 -7.05 -0.94 -6.96
CA SER A 62 -6.34 0.27 -6.52
C SER A 62 -5.92 1.12 -7.71
N GLY A 63 -5.74 2.42 -7.49
CA GLY A 63 -5.26 3.33 -8.53
C GLY A 63 -3.74 3.29 -8.72
N ASN A 64 -3.00 2.74 -7.75
CA ASN A 64 -1.54 2.77 -7.72
C ASN A 64 -0.90 1.52 -7.08
N TRP A 65 -1.65 0.57 -6.51
CA TRP A 65 -1.10 -0.64 -5.88
C TRP A 65 -1.54 -1.92 -6.58
N ALA A 66 -0.65 -2.89 -6.69
CA ALA A 66 -0.96 -4.27 -7.04
C ALA A 66 -0.16 -5.24 -6.17
N GLY A 67 -0.77 -6.35 -5.74
CA GLY A 67 -0.13 -7.31 -4.85
C GLY A 67 -1.12 -7.91 -3.86
N TYR A 68 -0.69 -8.05 -2.60
CA TYR A 68 -1.51 -8.59 -1.52
C TYR A 68 -1.50 -7.70 -0.29
N ILE A 69 -2.68 -7.58 0.31
CA ILE A 69 -2.92 -6.95 1.61
C ILE A 69 -3.39 -8.04 2.58
N SER A 70 -2.80 -8.07 3.76
CA SER A 70 -3.23 -8.93 4.86
C SER A 70 -3.79 -8.05 5.97
N VAL A 71 -4.92 -8.43 6.54
CA VAL A 71 -5.45 -7.85 7.78
C VAL A 71 -5.61 -8.92 8.85
N PRO A 72 -5.41 -8.62 10.14
CA PRO A 72 -5.54 -9.61 11.19
C PRO A 72 -6.96 -10.21 11.22
N MET A 73 -7.07 -11.53 11.19
CA MET A 73 -8.37 -12.22 11.20
C MET A 73 -9.13 -12.01 12.52
N SER A 74 -8.39 -11.96 13.63
CA SER A 74 -8.95 -11.77 14.97
C SER A 74 -9.00 -10.29 15.35
N LYS A 75 -10.17 -9.83 15.78
CA LYS A 75 -10.35 -8.47 16.28
C LYS A 75 -9.44 -8.21 17.48
N GLY A 76 -8.68 -7.13 17.44
CA GLY A 76 -7.73 -6.76 18.51
C GLY A 76 -6.35 -7.40 18.36
N SER A 77 -6.14 -8.28 17.38
CA SER A 77 -4.80 -8.66 16.95
C SER A 77 -4.14 -7.53 16.16
N SER A 78 -2.81 -7.48 16.22
CA SER A 78 -2.00 -6.47 15.58
C SER A 78 -0.74 -7.11 14.99
N TYR A 79 -0.28 -6.59 13.86
CA TYR A 79 0.98 -7.00 13.27
C TYR A 79 2.16 -6.25 13.88
N THR A 80 3.23 -6.98 14.17
CA THR A 80 4.48 -6.47 14.77
C THR A 80 5.70 -6.80 13.93
N SER A 81 5.53 -7.58 12.86
CA SER A 81 6.58 -7.84 11.88
C SER A 81 6.02 -8.24 10.53
N ILE A 82 6.79 -7.94 9.48
CA ILE A 82 6.56 -8.36 8.10
C ILE A 82 7.91 -8.64 7.44
N SER A 83 7.96 -9.61 6.51
CA SER A 83 9.13 -9.85 5.67
C SER A 83 8.73 -10.23 4.24
N GLY A 84 9.67 -10.06 3.32
CA GLY A 84 9.49 -10.42 1.92
C GLY A 84 10.82 -10.36 1.16
N SER A 85 10.80 -10.91 -0.05
CA SER A 85 11.93 -10.87 -0.96
C SER A 85 11.48 -10.80 -2.41
N TRP A 86 12.23 -10.06 -3.22
CA TRP A 86 12.10 -10.04 -4.67
C TRP A 86 13.47 -9.87 -5.33
N THR A 87 13.53 -10.10 -6.63
CA THR A 87 14.64 -9.65 -7.47
C THR A 87 14.27 -8.29 -8.04
N VAL A 88 15.17 -7.31 -7.94
CA VAL A 88 14.96 -5.98 -8.52
C VAL A 88 14.71 -6.13 -10.02
N PRO A 89 13.53 -5.74 -10.53
CA PRO A 89 13.17 -6.00 -11.91
C PRO A 89 14.00 -5.13 -12.86
N GLY A 90 14.30 -5.67 -14.04
CA GLY A 90 14.61 -4.80 -15.16
C GLY A 90 13.37 -3.99 -15.53
N ILE A 91 13.54 -2.71 -15.86
CA ILE A 91 12.42 -1.84 -16.24
C ILE A 91 12.54 -1.33 -17.66
N SER A 92 11.39 -1.10 -18.31
CA SER A 92 11.32 -0.50 -19.65
C SER A 92 10.17 0.50 -19.76
N SER A 93 10.33 1.49 -20.65
CA SER A 93 9.28 2.44 -20.99
C SER A 93 9.53 3.05 -22.36
N SER A 94 8.48 3.50 -23.04
CA SER A 94 8.59 4.36 -24.23
C SER A 94 8.96 5.81 -23.87
N ARG A 95 8.96 6.16 -22.58
CA ARG A 95 9.28 7.51 -22.08
C ARG A 95 10.71 7.58 -21.56
N GLN A 96 11.31 8.76 -21.64
CA GLN A 96 12.64 9.02 -21.05
C GLN A 96 12.62 9.12 -19.52
N SER A 97 11.41 9.21 -18.93
CA SER A 97 11.17 9.19 -17.49
C SER A 97 9.96 8.33 -17.17
N ALA A 98 10.18 7.31 -16.34
CA ALA A 98 9.16 6.41 -15.83
C ALA A 98 9.69 5.72 -14.57
N SER A 99 8.80 5.32 -13.67
CA SER A 99 9.16 4.71 -12.39
C SER A 99 8.22 3.56 -12.03
N ALA A 100 8.71 2.64 -11.21
CA ALA A 100 7.94 1.62 -10.50
C ALA A 100 8.58 1.43 -9.11
N ALA A 101 7.82 0.91 -8.15
CA ALA A 101 8.37 0.60 -6.83
C ALA A 101 7.88 -0.76 -6.35
N GLN A 102 8.73 -1.49 -5.62
CA GLN A 102 8.42 -2.79 -5.00
C GLN A 102 8.70 -2.68 -3.51
N TRP A 103 7.74 -3.01 -2.65
CA TRP A 103 7.95 -2.84 -1.21
C TRP A 103 7.10 -3.78 -0.35
N ILE A 104 7.51 -3.88 0.92
CA ILE A 104 6.68 -4.41 2.01
C ILE A 104 6.35 -3.31 3.01
N GLY A 105 5.17 -3.41 3.63
CA GLY A 105 4.69 -2.36 4.53
C GLY A 105 3.83 -2.90 5.67
N LEU A 106 3.70 -2.07 6.71
CA LEU A 106 2.70 -2.18 7.76
C LEU A 106 1.87 -0.89 7.79
N GLY A 107 0.55 -1.01 7.69
CA GLY A 107 -0.39 0.11 7.74
C GLY A 107 -0.84 0.64 6.37
N GLY A 108 -1.26 1.90 6.31
CA GLY A 108 -1.66 2.57 5.06
C GLY A 108 -3.02 2.14 4.47
N VAL A 109 -3.59 1.00 4.89
CA VAL A 109 -4.92 0.53 4.43
C VAL A 109 -6.03 1.03 5.35
N ASN A 110 -5.93 0.74 6.65
CA ASN A 110 -6.93 1.11 7.65
C ASN A 110 -6.52 2.30 8.53
N SER A 111 -5.32 2.85 8.31
CA SER A 111 -4.70 4.01 8.98
C SER A 111 -4.07 4.96 7.96
N GLU A 112 -3.66 6.16 8.39
CA GLU A 112 -2.74 7.01 7.59
C GLU A 112 -1.27 6.71 7.87
N ASP A 113 -0.99 5.98 8.95
CA ASP A 113 0.35 5.55 9.31
C ASP A 113 0.79 4.40 8.40
N LEU A 114 1.97 4.52 7.80
CA LEU A 114 2.59 3.50 6.95
C LEU A 114 4.10 3.47 7.22
N LEU A 115 4.59 2.31 7.60
CA LEU A 115 6.02 2.02 7.71
C LEU A 115 6.40 1.02 6.62
N GLN A 116 7.29 1.42 5.71
CA GLN A 116 7.62 0.61 4.54
C GLN A 116 9.10 0.64 4.16
N ILE A 117 9.54 -0.42 3.49
CA ILE A 117 10.87 -0.56 2.93
C ILE A 117 10.79 -1.30 1.59
N GLY A 118 11.58 -0.87 0.63
CA GLY A 118 11.51 -1.43 -0.70
C GLY A 118 12.58 -0.94 -1.65
N THR A 119 12.32 -1.12 -2.93
CA THR A 119 13.12 -0.60 -4.03
C THR A 119 12.27 0.30 -4.91
N ILE A 120 12.89 1.37 -5.39
CA ILE A 120 12.33 2.21 -6.44
C ILE A 120 13.21 2.05 -7.67
N GLU A 121 12.58 1.74 -8.80
CA GLU A 121 13.22 1.60 -10.10
C GLU A 121 12.77 2.76 -10.99
N GLU A 122 13.73 3.50 -11.54
CA GLU A 122 13.46 4.72 -12.32
C GLU A 122 14.24 4.73 -13.62
N ILE A 123 13.62 5.18 -14.70
CA ILE A 123 14.28 5.55 -15.95
C ILE A 123 14.55 7.05 -15.85
N LYS A 124 15.82 7.46 -15.80
CA LYS A 124 16.22 8.87 -15.80
C LYS A 124 17.01 9.15 -17.07
N ASN A 125 16.50 10.03 -17.93
CA ASN A 125 17.07 10.33 -19.24
C ASN A 125 17.33 9.07 -20.09
N GLY A 126 16.39 8.11 -20.03
CA GLY A 126 16.49 6.83 -20.74
C GLY A 126 17.43 5.80 -20.09
N GLN A 127 18.01 6.07 -18.93
CA GLN A 127 18.87 5.14 -18.21
C GLN A 127 18.15 4.58 -16.97
N PRO A 128 18.06 3.25 -16.80
CA PRO A 128 17.45 2.65 -15.62
C PRO A 128 18.38 2.73 -14.40
N THR A 129 17.83 3.09 -13.25
CA THR A 129 18.49 3.12 -11.94
C THR A 129 17.59 2.47 -10.90
N ALA A 130 18.16 1.80 -9.91
CA ALA A 130 17.42 1.26 -8.77
C ALA A 130 18.05 1.69 -7.44
N GLU A 131 17.19 2.02 -6.48
CA GLU A 131 17.59 2.39 -5.13
C GLU A 131 16.74 1.66 -4.11
N VAL A 132 17.35 1.18 -3.02
CA VAL A 132 16.62 0.79 -1.82
C VAL A 132 16.14 2.07 -1.13
N PHE A 133 14.89 2.09 -0.69
CA PHE A 133 14.31 3.16 0.10
C PHE A 133 13.62 2.63 1.35
N TRP A 134 13.43 3.52 2.33
CA TRP A 134 12.50 3.31 3.43
C TRP A 134 11.64 4.55 3.65
N GLU A 135 10.47 4.38 4.24
CA GLU A 135 9.56 5.48 4.53
C GLU A 135 8.76 5.23 5.80
N LYS A 136 8.59 6.30 6.59
CA LYS A 136 7.71 6.37 7.75
C LYS A 136 6.81 7.57 7.54
N LEU A 137 5.58 7.36 7.09
CA LEU A 137 4.67 8.47 6.85
C LEU A 137 4.37 9.25 8.13
N PRO A 138 4.14 10.57 8.03
CA PRO A 138 4.00 11.37 6.80
C PRO A 138 5.32 11.93 6.24
N TYR A 139 6.48 11.46 6.72
CA TYR A 139 7.76 11.89 6.17
C TYR A 139 7.99 11.24 4.81
N ALA A 140 8.63 11.99 3.90
CA ALA A 140 8.98 11.48 2.58
C ALA A 140 9.95 10.29 2.66
N ALA A 141 9.84 9.40 1.67
CA ALA A 141 10.76 8.30 1.45
C ALA A 141 12.23 8.77 1.41
N GLN A 142 13.14 7.91 1.87
CA GLN A 142 14.58 8.15 1.87
C GLN A 142 15.29 7.03 1.13
N ASN A 143 16.00 7.37 0.05
CA ASN A 143 16.87 6.44 -0.67
C ASN A 143 18.17 6.23 0.12
N ILE A 144 18.57 4.97 0.29
CA ILE A 144 19.63 4.58 1.23
C ILE A 144 20.76 3.76 0.60
N LEU A 145 20.52 3.14 -0.57
CA LEU A 145 21.52 2.39 -1.30
C LEU A 145 21.14 2.26 -2.77
N SER A 146 21.99 2.75 -3.68
CA SER A 146 21.88 2.40 -5.09
C SER A 146 22.34 0.97 -5.32
N ILE A 147 21.58 0.20 -6.10
CA ILE A 147 21.83 -1.22 -6.36
C ILE A 147 21.64 -1.54 -7.85
N PRO A 148 22.35 -2.55 -8.39
CA PRO A 148 22.12 -3.03 -9.75
C PRO A 148 20.72 -3.67 -9.90
N MET A 149 20.15 -3.54 -11.09
CA MET A 149 19.02 -4.38 -11.52
C MET A 149 19.42 -5.87 -11.44
N GLY A 150 18.47 -6.74 -11.09
CA GLY A 150 18.74 -8.15 -10.87
C GLY A 150 19.32 -8.50 -9.49
N SER A 151 19.57 -7.50 -8.62
CA SER A 151 19.91 -7.77 -7.22
C SER A 151 18.76 -8.48 -6.51
N VAL A 152 19.06 -9.47 -5.67
CA VAL A 152 18.07 -10.11 -4.80
C VAL A 152 17.97 -9.33 -3.50
N ILE A 153 16.79 -8.83 -3.19
CA ILE A 153 16.49 -8.06 -2.00
C ILE A 153 15.70 -8.93 -1.03
N ASN A 154 16.16 -9.02 0.21
CA ASN A 154 15.43 -9.57 1.34
C ASN A 154 15.18 -8.44 2.33
N VAL A 155 13.94 -8.26 2.74
CA VAL A 155 13.54 -7.16 3.64
C VAL A 155 12.70 -7.67 4.79
N SER A 156 12.83 -7.00 5.93
CA SER A 156 11.97 -7.21 7.10
C SER A 156 11.74 -5.91 7.86
N ILE A 157 10.55 -5.76 8.41
CA ILE A 157 10.20 -4.72 9.39
C ILE A 157 9.77 -5.46 10.67
N SER A 158 10.29 -5.08 11.83
CA SER A 158 9.92 -5.72 13.09
C SER A 158 10.05 -4.80 14.30
N LYS A 159 9.13 -4.91 15.26
CA LYS A 159 9.26 -4.34 16.60
C LYS A 159 10.34 -5.10 17.38
N VAL A 160 11.38 -4.41 17.85
CA VAL A 160 12.52 -5.03 18.57
C VAL A 160 12.59 -4.66 20.04
N SER A 161 11.92 -3.58 20.46
CA SER A 161 11.75 -3.19 21.87
C SER A 161 10.42 -2.43 22.03
N ASP A 162 10.15 -1.84 23.20
CA ASP A 162 8.89 -1.16 23.53
C ASP A 162 8.42 -0.17 22.45
N SER A 163 9.29 0.71 21.95
CA SER A 163 8.97 1.68 20.88
C SER A 163 9.92 1.61 19.69
N THR A 164 10.99 0.80 19.78
CA THR A 164 11.98 0.67 18.71
C THR A 164 11.54 -0.35 17.67
N TRP A 165 11.55 0.08 16.41
CA TRP A 165 11.32 -0.74 15.23
C TRP A 165 12.54 -0.73 14.32
N ASN A 166 12.83 -1.88 13.74
CA ASN A 166 13.90 -2.04 12.76
C ASN A 166 13.33 -2.37 11.40
N LEU A 167 13.83 -1.68 10.37
CA LEU A 167 13.67 -2.03 8.97
C LEU A 167 15.04 -2.51 8.47
N THR A 168 15.14 -3.78 8.10
CA THR A 168 16.39 -4.39 7.66
C THR A 168 16.25 -4.83 6.22
N PHE A 169 17.28 -4.57 5.42
CA PHE A 169 17.40 -5.18 4.10
C PHE A 169 18.75 -5.87 3.94
N THR A 170 18.78 -6.92 3.14
CA THR A 170 19.99 -7.53 2.58
C THR A 170 19.87 -7.57 1.07
N ALA A 171 20.81 -6.92 0.38
CA ALA A 171 20.93 -6.90 -1.06
C ALA A 171 22.08 -7.82 -1.50
N ALA A 172 21.79 -8.82 -2.31
CA ALA A 172 22.78 -9.63 -2.99
C ALA A 172 22.84 -9.24 -4.48
N GLU A 173 23.93 -8.59 -4.87
CA GLU A 173 24.14 -8.08 -6.22
C GLU A 173 24.56 -9.22 -7.18
N PRO A 174 24.29 -9.09 -8.50
CA PRO A 174 24.63 -10.13 -9.48
C PRO A 174 26.12 -10.49 -9.57
N ASP A 175 27.02 -9.60 -9.14
CA ASP A 175 28.46 -9.83 -9.10
C ASP A 175 28.94 -10.55 -7.83
N GLY A 176 28.01 -10.87 -6.91
CA GLY A 176 28.27 -11.56 -5.65
C GLY A 176 28.50 -10.63 -4.46
N LYS A 177 28.50 -9.30 -4.62
CA LYS A 177 28.53 -8.37 -3.48
C LYS A 177 27.25 -8.51 -2.66
N VAL A 178 27.40 -8.56 -1.33
CA VAL A 178 26.27 -8.60 -0.39
C VAL A 178 26.38 -7.43 0.57
N GLU A 179 25.29 -6.67 0.72
CA GLU A 179 25.19 -5.56 1.66
C GLU A 179 23.94 -5.68 2.53
N THR A 180 24.11 -5.55 3.85
CA THR A 180 23.02 -5.56 4.82
C THR A 180 23.02 -4.25 5.60
N LYS A 181 21.86 -3.61 5.73
CA LYS A 181 21.68 -2.43 6.58
C LYS A 181 20.40 -2.54 7.40
N THR A 182 20.43 -1.95 8.58
CA THR A 182 19.29 -1.82 9.48
C THR A 182 19.05 -0.35 9.78
N ILE A 183 17.82 0.10 9.56
CA ILE A 183 17.30 1.40 9.96
C ILE A 183 16.51 1.19 11.24
N SER A 184 16.88 1.89 12.30
CA SER A 184 16.13 1.90 13.57
C SER A 184 15.33 3.19 13.71
N THR A 185 14.06 3.06 14.10
CA THR A 185 13.17 4.20 14.34
C THR A 185 12.32 3.98 15.58
N GLU A 186 11.96 5.07 16.25
CA GLU A 186 11.04 5.06 17.39
C GLU A 186 9.63 5.40 16.92
N LEU A 187 8.66 4.59 17.35
CA LEU A 187 7.24 4.76 17.07
C LEU A 187 6.49 4.97 18.39
N ASP A 188 5.58 5.95 18.42
CA ASP A 188 4.67 6.07 19.55
C ASP A 188 3.53 5.05 19.47
N SER A 189 2.85 4.83 20.59
CA SER A 189 1.79 3.83 20.70
C SER A 189 0.63 4.01 19.71
N SER A 190 0.35 5.24 19.27
CA SER A 190 -0.73 5.49 18.31
C SER A 190 -0.32 5.07 16.90
N TYR A 191 0.92 5.40 16.52
CA TYR A 191 1.50 4.96 15.26
C TYR A 191 1.61 3.44 15.18
N GLU A 192 2.07 2.79 16.26
CA GLU A 192 2.14 1.32 16.34
C GLU A 192 0.76 0.66 16.16
N GLN A 193 -0.27 1.24 16.78
CA GLN A 193 -1.64 0.77 16.60
C GLN A 193 -2.12 0.95 15.17
N GLY A 194 -1.76 2.07 14.52
CA GLY A 194 -2.09 2.36 13.12
C GLY A 194 -1.47 1.34 12.17
N ILE A 195 -0.13 1.20 12.20
CA ILE A 195 0.58 0.29 11.29
C ILE A 195 0.24 -1.19 11.52
N GLY A 196 -0.12 -1.57 12.75
CA GLY A 196 -0.46 -2.95 13.08
C GLY A 196 -1.78 -3.45 12.50
N THR A 197 -2.55 -2.60 11.82
CA THR A 197 -3.86 -2.94 11.24
C THR A 197 -3.79 -3.69 9.92
N SER A 198 -2.67 -3.63 9.21
CA SER A 198 -2.49 -4.29 7.91
C SER A 198 -1.01 -4.54 7.59
N ALA A 199 -0.76 -5.47 6.67
CA ALA A 199 0.56 -5.84 6.18
C ALA A 199 0.49 -6.07 4.66
N GLU A 200 1.40 -5.51 3.89
CA GLU A 200 1.30 -5.49 2.43
C GLU A 200 2.59 -5.88 1.70
N TRP A 201 2.44 -6.48 0.51
CA TRP A 201 3.51 -6.78 -0.44
C TRP A 201 3.09 -6.26 -1.81
N ILE A 202 3.67 -5.13 -2.23
CA ILE A 202 3.08 -4.29 -3.28
C ILE A 202 4.09 -3.93 -4.36
N SER A 203 3.64 -4.05 -5.61
CA SER A 203 4.14 -3.30 -6.76
C SER A 203 3.32 -2.04 -6.95
N GLU A 204 4.00 -0.91 -7.04
CA GLU A 204 3.39 0.41 -7.01
C GLU A 204 3.72 1.27 -8.24
N ASP A 205 2.75 2.10 -8.64
CA ASP A 205 2.95 3.32 -9.43
C ASP A 205 3.26 4.47 -8.45
N PRO A 206 4.55 4.83 -8.25
CA PRO A 206 4.93 5.81 -7.23
C PRO A 206 4.47 7.22 -7.62
N SER A 207 4.37 8.11 -6.64
CA SER A 207 4.05 9.52 -6.90
C SER A 207 5.24 10.44 -6.64
N ASN A 208 5.17 11.68 -7.11
CA ASN A 208 6.12 12.71 -6.71
C ASN A 208 5.70 13.34 -5.37
N GLN A 209 6.54 14.23 -4.84
CA GLN A 209 6.28 15.00 -3.61
C GLN A 209 4.97 15.84 -3.59
N TYR A 210 4.28 15.96 -4.72
CA TYR A 210 2.98 16.64 -4.85
C TYR A 210 1.80 15.66 -4.98
N ASN A 211 2.02 14.38 -4.68
CA ASN A 211 1.06 13.27 -4.80
C ASN A 211 0.55 13.10 -6.24
N GLN A 212 1.41 13.32 -7.23
CA GLN A 212 1.11 13.05 -8.63
C GLN A 212 1.83 11.80 -9.07
N LEU A 213 1.08 10.79 -9.54
CA LEU A 213 1.67 9.56 -10.07
C LEU A 213 2.69 9.87 -11.16
N LEU A 214 3.81 9.17 -11.09
CA LEU A 214 4.84 9.20 -12.10
C LEU A 214 4.39 8.39 -13.32
N PRO A 215 5.05 8.52 -14.47
CA PRO A 215 4.78 7.60 -15.56
C PRO A 215 5.17 6.18 -15.13
N LEU A 216 4.22 5.25 -15.11
CA LEU A 216 4.50 3.87 -14.74
C LEU A 216 5.49 3.20 -15.71
N ALA A 217 6.54 2.59 -15.16
CA ALA A 217 7.46 1.74 -15.90
C ALA A 217 6.95 0.29 -16.01
N ASN A 218 7.33 -0.41 -17.08
CA ASN A 218 7.08 -1.83 -17.22
C ASN A 218 8.11 -2.63 -16.41
N THR A 219 7.67 -3.44 -15.46
CA THR A 219 8.54 -4.35 -14.68
C THR A 219 8.45 -5.81 -15.15
N ASP A 220 7.71 -6.06 -16.24
CA ASP A 220 7.31 -7.38 -16.73
C ASP A 220 6.63 -8.22 -15.65
N THR A 221 7.38 -9.00 -14.88
CA THR A 221 6.87 -9.81 -13.77
C THR A 221 7.83 -9.76 -12.59
N VAL A 222 7.33 -9.31 -11.44
CA VAL A 222 8.06 -9.30 -10.17
C VAL A 222 7.60 -10.52 -9.36
N LYS A 223 8.55 -11.33 -8.90
CA LYS A 223 8.25 -12.48 -8.02
C LYS A 223 8.52 -12.09 -6.57
N TYR A 224 7.48 -12.14 -5.76
CA TYR A 224 7.57 -12.04 -4.31
C TYR A 224 7.70 -13.42 -3.70
N GLN A 225 8.58 -13.53 -2.70
CA GLN A 225 8.86 -14.74 -1.94
C GLN A 225 8.99 -14.37 -0.45
N SER A 226 8.99 -15.39 0.41
CA SER A 226 9.12 -15.20 1.86
C SER A 226 8.09 -14.20 2.42
N ALA A 227 6.89 -14.15 1.83
CA ALA A 227 5.84 -13.25 2.28
C ALA A 227 5.27 -13.75 3.61
N LYS A 228 5.77 -13.16 4.71
CA LYS A 228 5.38 -13.52 6.07
C LYS A 228 5.03 -12.30 6.90
N VAL A 229 4.05 -12.46 7.77
CA VAL A 229 3.64 -11.48 8.77
C VAL A 229 3.58 -12.16 10.14
N ASN A 230 4.18 -11.55 11.17
CA ASN A 230 4.35 -12.19 12.48
C ASN A 230 4.94 -13.61 12.38
N GLU A 231 5.98 -13.77 11.56
CA GLU A 231 6.66 -15.05 11.25
C GLU A 231 5.80 -16.14 10.58
N ASN A 232 4.52 -15.86 10.34
CA ASN A 232 3.59 -16.79 9.69
C ASN A 232 3.50 -16.47 8.19
N SER A 233 3.38 -17.54 7.38
CA SER A 233 3.05 -17.44 5.95
C SER A 233 1.86 -16.50 5.71
N LEU A 234 1.90 -15.73 4.62
CA LEU A 234 0.80 -14.86 4.18
C LEU A 234 -0.56 -15.60 4.20
N LYS A 235 -0.60 -16.86 3.72
CA LYS A 235 -1.83 -17.67 3.67
C LYS A 235 -2.23 -18.33 5.01
N ASN A 236 -1.55 -18.02 6.12
CA ASN A 236 -1.93 -18.53 7.44
C ASN A 236 -3.38 -18.14 7.79
N SER A 237 -4.12 -19.02 8.46
CA SER A 237 -5.51 -18.77 8.90
C SER A 237 -5.68 -17.60 9.87
N SER A 238 -4.60 -17.09 10.47
CA SER A 238 -4.59 -15.85 11.26
C SER A 238 -4.76 -14.59 10.42
N ASN A 239 -4.65 -14.71 9.09
CA ASN A 239 -4.68 -13.62 8.14
C ASN A 239 -5.95 -13.67 7.31
N ASN A 240 -6.57 -12.51 7.11
CA ASN A 240 -7.55 -12.30 6.07
C ASN A 240 -6.85 -11.60 4.91
N VAL A 241 -6.73 -12.29 3.78
CA VAL A 241 -5.82 -11.94 2.68
C VAL A 241 -6.61 -11.47 1.47
N HIS A 242 -6.23 -10.30 0.96
CA HIS A 242 -6.92 -9.57 -0.10
C HIS A 242 -5.95 -9.34 -1.27
N PRO A 243 -6.17 -9.96 -2.44
CA PRO A 243 -5.45 -9.59 -3.65
C PRO A 243 -5.91 -8.21 -4.12
N VAL A 244 -4.99 -7.39 -4.59
CA VAL A 244 -5.29 -6.08 -5.17
C VAL A 244 -4.65 -5.94 -6.54
N ALA A 245 -5.41 -5.48 -7.53
CA ALA A 245 -4.91 -5.14 -8.85
C ALA A 245 -4.91 -3.62 -9.06
N MET A 246 -3.86 -3.13 -9.70
CA MET A 246 -3.76 -1.74 -10.10
C MET A 246 -4.60 -1.54 -11.37
N ILE A 247 -5.49 -0.57 -11.33
CA ILE A 247 -6.28 -0.14 -12.47
C ILE A 247 -5.90 1.28 -12.86
N SER A 248 -5.78 1.50 -14.17
CA SER A 248 -5.87 2.85 -14.68
C SER A 248 -7.27 3.39 -14.34
N GLY A 249 -7.43 4.72 -14.30
CA GLY A 249 -8.77 5.22 -14.06
C GLY A 249 -9.80 4.81 -15.15
N SER A 250 -9.38 4.23 -16.30
CA SER A 250 -10.30 3.78 -17.38
C SER A 250 -10.79 2.38 -17.13
N GLY A 251 -10.45 1.84 -15.95
CA GLY A 251 -10.76 0.49 -15.55
C GLY A 251 -9.85 -0.55 -16.19
N ASN A 252 -8.81 -0.14 -16.93
CA ASN A 252 -7.85 -1.08 -17.51
C ASN A 252 -6.90 -1.57 -16.44
N ILE A 253 -6.70 -2.88 -16.34
CA ILE A 253 -5.72 -3.48 -15.44
C ILE A 253 -4.31 -3.10 -15.92
N ALA A 254 -3.54 -2.44 -15.06
CA ALA A 254 -2.17 -2.00 -15.30
C ALA A 254 -1.16 -3.00 -14.71
N ILE A 255 -1.34 -3.40 -13.44
CA ILE A 255 -0.55 -4.44 -12.77
C ILE A 255 -1.52 -5.36 -12.02
N TYR A 256 -1.27 -6.66 -12.03
CA TYR A 256 -2.11 -7.63 -11.33
C TYR A 256 -1.31 -8.73 -10.64
N PRO A 257 -1.78 -9.25 -9.49
CA PRO A 257 -1.15 -10.37 -8.80
C PRO A 257 -1.57 -11.71 -9.43
N SER A 258 -0.70 -12.71 -9.30
CA SER A 258 -1.08 -14.13 -9.44
C SER A 258 -1.81 -14.62 -8.19
N GLU A 259 -2.33 -15.84 -8.22
CA GLU A 259 -2.67 -16.56 -6.98
C GLU A 259 -1.43 -16.75 -6.10
N ILE A 260 -1.63 -16.87 -4.79
CA ILE A 260 -0.58 -17.27 -3.85
C ILE A 260 -0.22 -18.73 -4.10
N GLY A 261 1.07 -19.01 -4.18
CA GLY A 261 1.65 -20.34 -4.33
C GLY A 261 1.20 -21.30 -3.22
N THR A 262 1.43 -22.59 -3.45
CA THR A 262 1.10 -23.65 -2.49
C THR A 262 1.95 -23.60 -1.22
N ASP A 263 3.08 -22.89 -1.25
CA ASP A 263 3.90 -22.56 -0.08
C ASP A 263 3.23 -21.52 0.84
N GLY A 264 2.20 -20.81 0.35
CA GLY A 264 1.52 -19.74 1.06
C GLY A 264 2.35 -18.45 1.19
N GLU A 265 3.53 -18.38 0.55
CA GLU A 265 4.53 -17.34 0.78
C GLU A 265 5.06 -16.70 -0.51
N SER A 266 4.68 -17.24 -1.67
CA SER A 266 5.09 -16.70 -2.97
C SER A 266 3.90 -16.29 -3.84
N PHE A 267 4.11 -15.24 -4.63
CA PHE A 267 3.19 -14.80 -5.68
C PHE A 267 3.98 -13.94 -6.68
N THR A 268 3.36 -13.57 -7.80
CA THR A 268 3.93 -12.60 -8.72
C THR A 268 3.02 -11.41 -8.90
N THR A 269 3.57 -10.25 -9.24
CA THR A 269 2.83 -9.16 -9.87
C THR A 269 3.29 -9.04 -11.32
N THR A 270 2.37 -8.77 -12.24
CA THR A 270 2.67 -8.68 -13.67
C THR A 270 2.17 -7.36 -14.23
N THR A 271 3.06 -6.60 -14.85
CA THR A 271 2.64 -5.44 -15.64
C THR A 271 1.95 -5.93 -16.91
N ASN A 272 0.76 -5.41 -17.17
CA ASN A 272 0.01 -5.74 -18.37
C ASN A 272 0.66 -5.08 -19.59
N SER A 273 1.27 -5.87 -20.48
CA SER A 273 1.99 -5.37 -21.66
C SER A 273 1.13 -4.51 -22.61
N SER A 274 -0.18 -4.69 -22.62
CA SER A 274 -1.13 -3.86 -23.36
C SER A 274 -1.34 -2.45 -22.78
N TYR A 275 -0.95 -2.22 -21.51
CA TYR A 275 -0.94 -0.90 -20.88
C TYR A 275 0.20 -0.03 -21.46
N ASN A 276 1.38 -0.61 -21.69
CA ASN A 276 2.59 0.12 -22.11
C ASN A 276 2.61 0.53 -23.59
N ASN A 277 1.79 -0.12 -24.44
CA ASN A 277 1.72 0.16 -25.88
C ASN A 277 0.87 1.38 -26.24
N ASN A 278 0.17 2.01 -25.29
CA ASN A 278 -0.69 3.16 -25.56
C ASN A 278 -0.22 4.39 -24.76
N ALA A 279 0.65 5.19 -25.40
CA ALA A 279 1.05 6.52 -24.93
C ALA A 279 -0.13 7.47 -24.62
N GLN A 280 -1.34 7.14 -25.08
CA GLN A 280 -2.58 7.91 -24.92
C GLN A 280 -3.39 7.56 -23.66
N ASN A 281 -3.09 6.46 -22.97
CA ASN A 281 -3.85 6.02 -21.79
C ASN A 281 -3.33 6.57 -20.45
N PHE A 282 -2.26 7.36 -20.46
CA PHE A 282 -1.79 8.09 -19.29
C PHE A 282 -2.75 9.24 -19.02
N ARG A 283 -3.71 8.95 -18.15
CA ARG A 283 -4.85 9.81 -17.89
C ARG A 283 -4.40 11.17 -17.43
N ARG A 284 -4.76 12.19 -18.22
CA ARG A 284 -5.15 13.47 -17.62
C ARG A 284 -6.15 13.15 -16.53
N ARG A 285 -5.86 13.65 -15.33
CA ARG A 285 -6.80 13.76 -14.20
C ARG A 285 -8.21 13.99 -14.77
N SER A 286 -9.17 13.10 -14.52
CA SER A 286 -10.55 13.59 -14.57
C SER A 286 -10.63 14.62 -13.44
N ILE A 287 -11.16 15.78 -13.77
CA ILE A 287 -11.35 16.89 -12.83
C ILE A 287 -12.42 16.51 -11.77
N ASP A 288 -13.01 15.31 -11.88
CA ASP A 288 -14.15 14.82 -11.11
C ASP A 288 -13.79 13.93 -9.90
N PHE A 289 -12.52 13.81 -9.50
CA PHE A 289 -12.20 13.28 -8.17
C PHE A 289 -12.03 14.44 -7.19
N PRO A 290 -13.05 14.76 -6.37
CA PRO A 290 -12.99 15.87 -5.43
C PRO A 290 -11.91 15.64 -4.37
N ARG A 291 -11.22 16.73 -4.02
CA ARG A 291 -10.14 16.80 -3.01
C ARG A 291 -10.57 16.58 -1.55
N HIS A 292 -11.82 16.23 -1.29
CA HIS A 292 -12.30 15.89 0.06
C HIS A 292 -13.59 15.09 -0.02
N ILE A 293 -13.70 14.16 0.92
CA ILE A 293 -14.84 13.30 1.28
C ILE A 293 -16.19 13.99 1.06
N SER A 294 -17.13 13.32 0.40
CA SER A 294 -18.56 13.57 0.63
C SER A 294 -19.38 12.28 0.61
N ARG A 295 -20.25 12.17 1.61
CA ARG A 295 -21.17 11.07 1.89
C ARG A 295 -22.45 11.25 1.06
N HIS A 296 -22.93 10.20 0.40
CA HIS A 296 -24.36 9.99 0.15
C HIS A 296 -24.70 8.50 -0.09
N PRO A 297 -25.98 8.09 0.11
CA PRO A 297 -26.33 6.77 0.62
C PRO A 297 -26.80 5.82 -0.49
N GLY A 298 -26.39 4.55 -0.37
CA GLY A 298 -26.84 3.46 -1.24
C GLY A 298 -25.77 3.06 -2.25
N GLY A 299 -25.09 1.93 -1.98
CA GLY A 299 -23.94 1.45 -2.76
C GLY A 299 -22.63 1.87 -2.09
N TYR A 300 -21.82 0.88 -1.72
CA TYR A 300 -20.57 1.03 -0.96
C TYR A 300 -19.71 2.22 -1.42
N PRO A 301 -19.53 3.25 -0.58
CA PRO A 301 -18.60 4.34 -0.87
C PRO A 301 -17.32 4.19 -0.02
N ASN A 302 -16.19 4.50 -0.67
CA ASN A 302 -14.90 4.91 -0.09
C ASN A 302 -13.87 3.81 0.20
N PHE A 303 -13.07 3.48 -0.83
CA PHE A 303 -11.68 3.09 -0.60
C PHE A 303 -10.82 4.35 -0.62
N ARG A 304 -10.07 4.57 0.45
CA ARG A 304 -9.01 5.59 0.50
C ARG A 304 -7.95 5.19 -0.54
N GLN A 305 -7.39 6.14 -1.28
CA GLN A 305 -6.12 5.85 -1.94
C GLN A 305 -5.11 5.59 -0.82
N PRO A 306 -4.45 4.43 -0.81
CA PRO A 306 -3.37 4.24 0.11
C PRO A 306 -2.23 5.18 -0.29
N SER A 307 -1.41 5.54 0.68
CA SER A 307 -0.23 6.37 0.48
C SER A 307 0.71 5.78 -0.58
N SER A 308 1.50 6.65 -1.22
CA SER A 308 2.40 6.22 -2.28
C SER A 308 3.85 6.51 -1.95
N ALA A 309 4.75 5.58 -2.27
CA ALA A 309 6.17 5.86 -2.26
C ALA A 309 6.50 7.08 -3.14
N VAL A 310 7.34 7.97 -2.63
CA VAL A 310 7.74 9.21 -3.33
C VAL A 310 8.99 8.95 -4.19
N GLY A 311 8.88 9.11 -5.51
CA GLY A 311 10.02 9.15 -6.44
C GLY A 311 10.63 10.55 -6.58
N TYR A 312 11.93 10.60 -6.90
CA TYR A 312 12.76 11.82 -6.93
C TYR A 312 13.30 12.18 -8.32
#